data_AF-A0A942ELY0-F1
#
_entry.id   AF-A0A942ELY0-F1
#
_cell.length_a   1.000
_cell.length_b   1.000
_cell.length_c   1.000
_cell.angle_alpha   90.00
_cell.angle_beta   90.00
_cell.angle_gamma   90.00
#
_symmetry.space_group_name_H-M   'P 1'
#
loop_
_entity.id
_entity.type
_entity.pdbx_description
1 polymer ?
#
loop_
_entity_poly.entity_id
_entity_poly.type
_entity_poly.pdbx_seq_one_letter_code
_entity_poly.pdbx_strand_id
1 'polypeptide(L)'
;MSEAAHQTNEDLISIDGLEPLFEATEQGSETENQAIEPGSEPVSGLAREIVSTDEAAKRLGISSRAVIKRLQAGSLQGFRDTTKTRSEWRIYWKEPSSEPAIKSKHNQTEPEGTGTEERTVSKEPVGTGSDSYLIELNKKLLEQVQALTYRNGYLQSQLVEREQDIAEQGERIKLLTDSQHKRGWWARFSSWFVTGR
;
A
#
# COMPACT_ATOMS: atom_id res chain seq x y z
N MET A 1 -50.02 -9.69 -25.03
CA MET A 1 -49.79 -8.23 -24.94
C MET A 1 -50.78 -7.72 -23.90
N SER A 2 -50.42 -7.31 -22.69
CA SER A 2 -49.22 -6.61 -22.27
C SER A 2 -48.82 -6.95 -20.82
N GLU A 3 -47.52 -6.81 -20.61
CA GLU A 3 -46.71 -7.00 -19.40
C GLU A 3 -46.84 -5.76 -18.48
N ALA A 4 -46.95 -5.96 -17.16
CA ALA A 4 -46.89 -4.88 -16.18
C ALA A 4 -45.78 -5.19 -15.18
N ALA A 5 -44.66 -4.49 -15.34
CA ALA A 5 -43.47 -4.60 -14.53
C ALA A 5 -43.55 -3.73 -13.25
N HIS A 6 -43.05 -4.32 -12.17
CA HIS A 6 -42.41 -3.74 -10.97
C HIS A 6 -42.78 -2.33 -10.50
N GLN A 7 -43.38 -2.27 -9.31
CA GLN A 7 -43.52 -1.07 -8.51
C GLN A 7 -42.51 -1.14 -7.35
N THR A 8 -41.38 -0.45 -7.47
CA THR A 8 -40.42 -0.22 -6.38
C THR A 8 -40.62 1.20 -5.89
N ASN A 9 -41.15 1.34 -4.67
CA ASN A 9 -41.13 2.63 -3.96
C ASN A 9 -39.68 2.91 -3.55
N GLU A 10 -39.05 3.82 -4.26
CA GLU A 10 -37.83 4.50 -3.82
C GLU A 10 -38.27 5.63 -2.88
N ASP A 11 -38.25 5.36 -1.57
CA ASP A 11 -38.32 6.44 -0.57
C ASP A 11 -37.00 7.23 -0.67
N LEU A 12 -37.07 8.32 -1.45
CA LEU A 12 -36.05 9.36 -1.51
C LEU A 12 -35.79 9.85 -0.08
N ILE A 13 -34.58 9.63 0.40
CA ILE A 13 -34.09 10.13 1.68
C ILE A 13 -34.23 11.65 1.64
N SER A 14 -35.20 12.18 2.40
CA SER A 14 -35.46 13.61 2.52
C SER A 14 -34.26 14.29 3.18
N ILE A 15 -33.60 15.18 2.42
CA ILE A 15 -32.46 16.00 2.86
C ILE A 15 -32.87 17.34 3.47
N ASP A 16 -34.19 17.57 3.58
CA ASP A 16 -34.79 18.81 4.08
C ASP A 16 -34.61 18.87 5.62
N GLY A 17 -33.73 19.76 6.07
CA GLY A 17 -33.28 19.84 7.46
C GLY A 17 -31.76 19.72 7.67
N LEU A 18 -30.96 19.47 6.62
CA LEU A 18 -29.50 19.59 6.64
C LEU A 18 -29.00 20.98 6.16
N GLU A 19 -29.90 21.89 5.75
CA GLU A 19 -29.54 23.25 5.32
C GLU A 19 -28.65 24.04 6.30
N PRO A 20 -28.84 24.03 7.64
CA PRO A 20 -28.05 24.89 8.51
C PRO A 20 -26.58 24.42 8.67
N LEU A 21 -26.21 23.25 8.14
CA LEU A 21 -24.85 22.70 8.21
C LEU A 21 -23.93 23.23 7.10
N PHE A 22 -24.50 23.71 5.99
CA PHE A 22 -23.73 24.21 4.83
C PHE A 22 -23.64 25.75 4.78
N GLU A 23 -24.45 26.46 5.57
CA GLU A 23 -24.55 27.92 5.52
C GLU A 23 -23.48 28.67 6.38
N ALA A 24 -22.53 27.94 6.97
CA ALA A 24 -21.53 28.52 7.87
C ALA A 24 -20.22 28.99 7.20
N THR A 25 -20.10 29.04 5.87
CA THR A 25 -18.85 29.49 5.24
C THR A 25 -19.04 30.17 3.88
N GLU A 26 -19.69 31.33 3.85
CA GLU A 26 -19.43 32.33 2.79
C GLU A 26 -19.48 33.76 3.34
N GLN A 27 -18.31 34.35 3.60
CA GLN A 27 -18.08 35.77 3.37
C GLN A 27 -16.68 35.98 2.77
N GLY A 28 -16.67 36.29 1.47
CA GLY A 28 -15.59 36.96 0.73
C GLY A 28 -14.49 36.03 0.21
N SER A 29 -14.10 36.02 -1.06
CA SER A 29 -14.39 36.94 -2.16
C SER A 29 -13.97 36.29 -3.49
N GLU A 30 -14.70 36.66 -4.52
CA GLU A 30 -14.73 36.20 -5.91
C GLU A 30 -13.45 36.41 -6.73
N THR A 31 -13.54 35.87 -7.96
CA THR A 31 -12.80 36.12 -9.22
C THR A 31 -11.68 35.11 -9.55
N GLU A 32 -11.60 34.53 -10.74
CA GLU A 32 -12.49 34.44 -11.91
C GLU A 32 -11.86 33.37 -12.82
N ASN A 33 -12.70 32.69 -13.59
CA ASN A 33 -12.36 31.59 -14.47
C ASN A 33 -11.31 31.93 -15.53
N GLN A 34 -10.41 30.97 -15.82
CA GLN A 34 -10.03 30.68 -17.20
C GLN A 34 -9.65 29.22 -17.37
N ALA A 35 -10.56 28.50 -18.03
CA ALA A 35 -10.32 27.20 -18.61
C ALA A 35 -9.28 27.32 -19.74
N ILE A 36 -8.21 26.51 -19.65
CA ILE A 36 -7.41 26.08 -20.78
C ILE A 36 -7.10 24.59 -20.56
N GLU A 37 -7.93 23.73 -21.15
CA GLU A 37 -7.48 22.43 -21.65
C GLU A 37 -6.50 22.70 -22.79
N PRO A 38 -5.35 22.02 -22.85
CA PRO A 38 -5.38 20.73 -23.51
C PRO A 38 -4.47 19.67 -22.88
N GLY A 39 -5.02 18.46 -22.78
CA GLY A 39 -4.41 17.30 -23.42
C GLY A 39 -2.91 17.11 -23.20
N SER A 40 -2.56 16.42 -22.12
CA SER A 40 -1.54 15.37 -22.16
C SER A 40 -1.65 14.54 -20.89
N GLU A 41 -2.50 13.52 -20.97
CA GLU A 41 -2.21 12.30 -20.23
C GLU A 41 -0.75 11.89 -20.53
N PRO A 42 -0.03 11.45 -19.50
CA PRO A 42 0.51 10.12 -19.62
C PRO A 42 -0.29 9.26 -18.69
N VAL A 43 -1.16 8.47 -19.30
CA VAL A 43 -1.53 7.16 -18.78
C VAL A 43 -0.24 6.44 -18.44
N SER A 44 0.09 6.41 -17.15
CA SER A 44 1.00 5.44 -16.57
C SER A 44 0.44 5.12 -15.21
N GLY A 45 -0.52 4.20 -15.24
CA GLY A 45 -1.02 3.51 -14.08
C GLY A 45 0.14 3.05 -13.22
N LEU A 46 0.11 3.53 -11.98
CA LEU A 46 0.77 3.10 -10.75
C LEU A 46 0.68 4.35 -9.87
N ALA A 47 -0.22 4.35 -8.89
CA ALA A 47 -0.40 5.46 -7.96
C ALA A 47 0.97 5.84 -7.37
N ARG A 48 1.52 6.98 -7.79
CA ARG A 48 2.78 7.49 -7.22
C ARG A 48 2.42 8.12 -5.89
N GLU A 49 2.72 7.42 -4.80
CA GLU A 49 2.51 7.90 -3.45
C GLU A 49 3.41 9.13 -3.23
N ILE A 50 2.81 10.25 -2.81
CA ILE A 50 3.56 11.47 -2.47
C ILE A 50 3.90 11.42 -0.99
N VAL A 51 5.19 11.30 -0.67
CA VAL A 51 5.70 11.03 0.68
C VAL A 51 6.51 12.23 1.21
N SER A 52 6.42 12.51 2.52
CA SER A 52 7.22 13.55 3.17
C SER A 52 8.70 13.15 3.28
N THR A 53 9.62 14.12 3.37
CA THR A 53 11.05 13.83 3.54
C THR A 53 11.38 12.96 4.76
N ASP A 54 10.67 13.13 5.87
CA ASP A 54 10.92 12.37 7.09
C ASP A 54 10.43 10.92 6.99
N GLU A 55 9.34 10.71 6.25
CA GLU A 55 8.84 9.37 5.97
C GLU A 55 9.75 8.65 4.98
N ALA A 56 10.21 9.35 3.95
CA ALA A 56 11.19 8.81 3.01
C ALA A 56 12.54 8.51 3.69
N ALA A 57 12.96 9.32 4.66
CA ALA A 57 14.14 9.08 5.48
C ALA A 57 14.04 7.76 6.25
N LYS A 58 12.88 7.50 6.88
CA LYS A 58 12.59 6.24 7.56
C LYS A 58 12.57 5.05 6.61
N ARG A 59 11.92 5.19 5.45
CA ARG A 59 11.81 4.12 4.44
C ARG A 59 13.16 3.77 3.80
N LEU A 60 14.03 4.76 3.61
CA LEU A 60 15.37 4.57 3.01
C LEU A 60 16.45 4.24 4.04
N GLY A 61 16.19 4.40 5.34
CA GLY A 61 17.19 4.23 6.39
C GLY A 61 18.29 5.30 6.36
N ILE A 62 17.99 6.52 5.90
CA ILE A 62 18.95 7.62 5.74
C ILE A 62 18.41 8.85 6.46
N SER A 63 19.28 9.75 6.94
CA SER A 63 18.85 11.02 7.54
C SER A 63 18.05 11.91 6.56
N SER A 64 17.07 12.65 7.07
CA SER A 64 16.26 13.61 6.27
C SER A 64 17.12 14.62 5.52
N ARG A 65 18.25 15.04 6.11
CA ARG A 65 19.20 15.96 5.46
C ARG A 65 19.87 15.32 4.23
N ALA A 66 20.18 14.04 4.27
CA ALA A 66 20.74 13.32 3.13
C ALA A 66 19.68 13.07 2.04
N VAL A 67 18.42 12.87 2.42
CA VAL A 67 17.28 12.80 1.49
C VAL A 67 17.13 14.13 0.74
N ILE A 68 17.13 15.26 1.44
CA ILE A 68 17.08 16.60 0.82
C ILE A 68 18.27 16.83 -0.11
N LYS A 69 19.49 16.44 0.29
CA LYS A 69 20.66 16.52 -0.59
C LYS A 69 20.51 15.70 -1.87
N ARG A 70 19.92 14.50 -1.79
CA ARG A 70 19.67 13.64 -2.96
C ARG A 70 18.57 14.18 -3.88
N LEU A 71 17.56 14.85 -3.32
CA LEU A 71 16.56 15.59 -4.08
C LEU A 71 17.18 16.78 -4.83
N GLN A 72 18.01 17.57 -4.14
CA GLN A 72 18.74 18.69 -4.76
C GLN A 72 19.73 18.23 -5.83
N ALA A 73 20.36 17.06 -5.63
CA ALA A 73 21.24 16.44 -6.61
C ALA A 73 20.48 15.75 -7.77
N GLY A 74 19.15 15.69 -7.73
CA GLY A 74 18.32 15.03 -8.75
C GLY A 74 18.37 13.50 -8.75
N SER A 75 18.97 12.88 -7.72
CA SER A 75 19.01 11.42 -7.56
C SER A 75 17.67 10.83 -7.10
N LEU A 76 16.81 11.65 -6.47
CA LEU A 76 15.45 11.30 -6.08
C LEU A 76 14.48 12.25 -6.80
N GLN A 77 13.34 11.73 -7.26
CA GLN A 77 12.30 12.55 -7.86
C GLN A 77 11.43 13.15 -6.77
N GLY A 78 11.36 14.48 -6.72
CA GLY A 78 10.51 15.20 -5.79
C GLY A 78 10.39 16.67 -6.14
N PHE A 79 9.48 17.35 -5.46
CA PHE A 79 9.18 18.75 -5.68
C PHE A 79 9.18 19.50 -4.34
N ARG A 80 9.42 20.80 -4.40
CA ARG A 80 9.27 21.69 -3.26
C ARG A 80 7.83 22.16 -3.23
N ASP A 81 7.09 21.73 -2.21
CA ASP A 81 5.74 22.17 -1.99
C ASP A 81 5.75 23.55 -1.31
N THR A 82 5.27 24.57 -2.01
CA THR A 82 5.18 25.95 -1.52
C THR A 82 3.78 26.29 -0.98
N THR A 83 2.85 25.32 -0.96
CA THR A 83 1.46 25.56 -0.54
C THR A 83 1.30 25.71 0.98
N LYS A 84 2.30 25.26 1.77
CA LYS A 84 2.31 25.40 3.23
C LYS A 84 3.22 26.55 3.70
N THR A 85 2.95 27.06 4.89
CA THR A 85 3.64 28.16 5.60
C THR A 85 5.16 27.96 5.73
N ARG A 86 5.64 26.73 5.58
CA ARG A 86 7.05 26.39 5.40
C ARG A 86 7.16 25.53 4.14
N SER A 87 8.08 25.90 3.25
CA SER A 87 8.29 25.11 2.04
C SER A 87 8.90 23.76 2.41
N GLU A 88 8.17 22.68 2.15
CA GLU A 88 8.58 21.32 2.46
C GLU A 88 8.93 20.58 1.17
N TRP A 89 9.94 19.73 1.23
CA TRP A 89 10.26 18.83 0.12
C TRP A 89 9.32 17.63 0.16
N ARG A 90 8.73 17.28 -0.98
CA ARG A 90 7.90 16.08 -1.15
C ARG A 90 8.50 15.19 -2.23
N ILE A 91 8.38 13.88 -2.05
CA ILE A 91 9.03 12.88 -2.89
C ILE A 91 7.96 12.07 -3.60
N TYR A 92 8.15 11.87 -4.91
CA TYR A 92 7.37 10.89 -5.65
C TYR A 92 7.92 9.51 -5.32
N TRP A 93 7.22 8.79 -4.47
CA TRP A 93 7.58 7.43 -4.14
C TRP A 93 7.05 6.52 -5.24
N LYS A 94 7.97 5.93 -5.99
CA LYS A 94 7.70 4.74 -6.78
C LYS A 94 8.11 3.59 -5.88
N GLU A 95 7.16 2.77 -5.44
CA GLU A 95 7.52 1.49 -4.83
C GLU A 95 8.52 0.81 -5.77
N PRO A 96 9.65 0.29 -5.25
CA PRO A 96 10.54 -0.50 -6.08
C PRO A 96 9.75 -1.74 -6.49
N SER A 97 9.12 -1.68 -7.66
CA SER A 97 8.67 -2.87 -8.38
C SER A 97 9.82 -3.85 -8.30
N SER A 98 9.57 -5.03 -7.77
CA SER A 98 10.52 -6.12 -7.56
C SER A 98 10.99 -6.74 -8.88
N GLU A 99 11.15 -5.93 -9.93
CA GLU A 99 11.70 -6.33 -11.21
C GLU A 99 13.13 -5.80 -11.30
N PRO A 100 14.14 -6.68 -11.38
CA PRO A 100 15.48 -6.24 -11.71
C PRO A 100 15.42 -5.63 -13.11
N ALA A 101 15.85 -4.37 -13.24
CA ALA A 101 16.09 -3.74 -14.53
C ALA A 101 17.26 -4.44 -15.24
N ILE A 102 16.96 -5.57 -15.88
CA ILE A 102 17.86 -6.24 -16.80
C ILE A 102 17.93 -5.37 -18.04
N LYS A 103 18.98 -4.54 -18.14
CA LYS A 103 19.39 -3.96 -19.42
C LYS A 103 20.01 -5.06 -20.28
N SER A 104 19.18 -5.93 -20.85
CA SER A 104 19.62 -6.87 -21.89
C SER A 104 19.64 -6.15 -23.23
N LYS A 105 20.83 -5.69 -23.64
CA LYS A 105 21.16 -5.59 -25.06
C LYS A 105 21.77 -6.92 -25.46
N HIS A 106 20.99 -7.81 -26.07
CA HIS A 106 21.58 -8.91 -26.83
C HIS A 106 20.70 -9.21 -28.04
N ASN A 107 21.31 -9.06 -29.22
CA ASN A 107 20.70 -9.24 -30.52
C ASN A 107 20.27 -10.70 -30.71
N GLN A 108 19.05 -10.90 -31.19
CA GLN A 108 18.58 -12.16 -31.73
C GLN A 108 19.29 -12.43 -33.07
N THR A 109 19.90 -13.60 -33.20
CA THR A 109 20.09 -14.29 -34.48
C THR A 109 19.99 -15.77 -34.18
N GLU A 110 18.83 -16.33 -34.51
CA GLU A 110 18.60 -17.75 -34.76
C GLU A 110 19.42 -18.20 -36.00
N PRO A 111 19.77 -19.50 -36.17
CA PRO A 111 18.75 -20.54 -36.31
C PRO A 111 19.07 -21.96 -35.79
N GLU A 112 18.01 -22.76 -35.84
CA GLU A 112 17.85 -24.20 -35.63
C GLU A 112 19.02 -25.09 -36.10
N GLY A 113 19.19 -26.22 -35.39
CA GLY A 113 20.03 -27.33 -35.82
C GLY A 113 19.95 -28.53 -34.87
N THR A 114 19.19 -29.54 -35.30
CA THR A 114 18.95 -30.87 -34.73
C THR A 114 20.21 -31.71 -34.39
N GLY A 115 20.10 -32.60 -33.40
CA GLY A 115 20.76 -33.92 -33.43
C GLY A 115 21.69 -34.29 -32.27
N THR A 116 21.18 -35.15 -31.38
CA THR A 116 21.76 -36.41 -30.89
C THR A 116 23.27 -36.55 -30.60
N GLU A 117 23.50 -37.10 -29.39
CA GLU A 117 24.59 -38.00 -28.96
C GLU A 117 25.74 -37.50 -28.07
N GLU A 118 26.09 -38.44 -27.20
CA GLU A 118 26.98 -38.44 -26.05
C GLU A 118 28.41 -37.98 -26.37
N ARG A 119 29.17 -37.57 -25.34
CA ARG A 119 30.45 -38.19 -24.92
C ARG A 119 31.35 -37.24 -24.11
N THR A 120 31.81 -37.79 -22.98
CA THR A 120 33.07 -37.54 -22.25
C THR A 120 33.38 -36.18 -21.62
N VAL A 121 33.40 -36.22 -20.27
CA VAL A 121 34.43 -35.70 -19.35
C VAL A 121 35.50 -34.84 -20.02
N SER A 122 35.36 -33.53 -19.86
CA SER A 122 36.48 -32.57 -19.90
C SER A 122 36.75 -32.12 -18.46
N LYS A 123 37.84 -32.64 -17.90
CA LYS A 123 38.39 -32.19 -16.63
C LYS A 123 39.30 -31.00 -16.96
N GLU A 124 38.80 -29.78 -16.85
CA GLU A 124 39.64 -28.58 -16.81
C GLU A 124 39.95 -28.23 -15.36
N PRO A 125 41.22 -28.27 -14.94
CA PRO A 125 41.67 -27.47 -13.81
C PRO A 125 42.47 -26.31 -14.36
N VAL A 126 41.95 -25.07 -14.26
CA VAL A 126 42.70 -23.81 -14.09
C VAL A 126 41.69 -22.64 -14.14
N GLY A 127 41.29 -22.21 -12.95
CA GLY A 127 40.41 -21.05 -12.71
C GLY A 127 40.35 -20.69 -11.22
N THR A 128 41.38 -21.06 -10.44
CA THR A 128 41.29 -21.22 -8.98
C THR A 128 41.14 -19.93 -8.17
N GLY A 129 41.36 -18.75 -8.77
CA GLY A 129 41.18 -17.47 -8.08
C GLY A 129 39.75 -16.94 -8.14
N SER A 130 39.16 -16.91 -9.34
CA SER A 130 37.83 -16.35 -9.60
C SER A 130 36.72 -17.25 -9.06
N ASP A 131 36.88 -18.56 -9.20
CA ASP A 131 35.86 -19.53 -8.76
C ASP A 131 35.79 -19.60 -7.24
N SER A 132 36.91 -19.47 -6.54
CA SER A 132 36.94 -19.41 -5.07
C SER A 132 36.14 -18.23 -4.53
N TYR A 133 36.32 -17.05 -5.15
CA TYR A 133 35.57 -15.84 -4.77
C TYR A 133 34.07 -15.99 -5.03
N LEU A 134 33.69 -16.56 -6.18
CA LEU A 134 32.28 -16.81 -6.51
C LEU A 134 31.64 -17.83 -5.56
N ILE A 135 32.39 -18.86 -5.13
CA ILE A 135 31.93 -19.83 -4.13
C ILE A 135 31.72 -19.16 -2.77
N GLU A 136 32.64 -18.31 -2.33
CA GLU A 136 32.49 -17.57 -1.07
C GLU A 136 31.30 -16.59 -1.11
N LEU A 137 31.09 -15.91 -2.23
CA LEU A 137 29.96 -15.01 -2.41
C LEU A 137 28.63 -15.77 -2.34
N ASN A 138 28.53 -16.92 -3.02
CA ASN A 138 27.35 -17.77 -2.97
C ASN A 138 27.08 -18.29 -1.54
N LYS A 139 28.11 -18.68 -0.79
CA LYS A 139 27.96 -19.08 0.62
C LYS A 139 27.38 -17.95 1.47
N LYS A 140 27.91 -16.74 1.35
CA LYS A 140 27.40 -15.56 2.07
C LYS A 140 25.96 -15.24 1.69
N LEU A 141 25.63 -15.35 0.41
CA LEU A 141 24.27 -15.10 -0.06
C LEU A 141 23.29 -16.13 0.50
N LEU A 142 23.65 -17.41 0.50
CA LEU A 142 22.84 -18.47 1.09
C LEU A 142 22.65 -18.28 2.59
N GLU A 143 23.70 -17.90 3.31
CA GLU A 143 23.63 -17.60 4.75
C GLU A 143 22.68 -16.42 5.02
N GLN A 144 22.75 -15.35 4.22
CA GLN A 144 21.82 -14.23 4.31
C GLN A 144 20.38 -14.64 4.03
N VAL A 145 20.15 -15.45 3.00
CA VAL A 145 18.81 -15.97 2.67
C VAL A 145 18.27 -16.81 3.82
N GLN A 146 19.10 -17.69 4.41
CA GLN A 146 18.72 -18.50 5.55
C GLN A 146 18.40 -17.64 6.78
N ALA A 147 19.22 -16.64 7.10
CA ALA A 147 18.99 -15.72 8.20
C ALA A 147 17.69 -14.91 8.03
N LEU A 148 17.43 -14.42 6.81
CA LEU A 148 16.17 -13.73 6.49
C LEU A 148 14.97 -14.67 6.58
N THR A 149 15.12 -15.92 6.17
CA THR A 149 14.07 -16.94 6.28
C THR A 149 13.72 -17.20 7.75
N TYR A 150 14.72 -17.38 8.62
CA TYR A 150 14.49 -17.54 10.06
C TYR A 150 13.82 -16.31 10.68
N ARG A 151 14.28 -15.11 10.34
CA ARG A 151 13.68 -13.87 10.83
C ARG A 151 12.22 -13.74 10.38
N ASN A 152 11.93 -14.02 9.11
CA ASN A 152 10.58 -13.97 8.59
C ASN A 152 9.67 -15.01 9.26
N GLY A 153 10.15 -16.24 9.45
CA GLY A 153 9.41 -17.26 10.19
C GLY A 153 9.10 -16.86 11.62
N TYR A 154 10.06 -16.27 12.33
CA TYR A 154 9.85 -15.76 13.69
C TYR A 154 8.83 -14.63 13.74
N LEU A 155 8.94 -13.65 12.84
CA LEU A 155 7.98 -12.54 12.76
C LEU A 155 6.58 -13.03 12.40
N GLN A 156 6.47 -14.00 11.49
CA GLN A 156 5.20 -14.64 11.16
C GLN A 156 4.60 -15.35 12.39
N SER A 157 5.40 -16.10 13.17
CA SER A 157 4.90 -16.72 14.39
C SER A 157 4.41 -15.69 15.43
N GLN A 158 5.10 -14.56 15.57
CA GLN A 158 4.67 -13.50 16.47
C GLN A 158 3.35 -12.85 16.02
N LEU A 159 3.17 -12.65 14.71
CA LEU A 159 1.92 -12.10 14.19
C LEU A 159 0.75 -13.06 14.42
N VAL A 160 0.96 -14.35 14.17
CA VAL A 160 -0.06 -15.39 14.41
C VAL A 160 -0.45 -15.46 15.88
N GLU A 161 0.52 -15.44 16.80
CA GLU A 161 0.26 -15.42 18.25
C GLU A 161 -0.56 -14.20 18.65
N ARG A 162 -0.20 -13.01 18.16
CA ARG A 162 -0.96 -11.77 18.44
C ARG A 162 -2.34 -11.77 17.83
N GLU A 163 -2.51 -12.32 16.63
CA GLU A 163 -3.81 -12.44 15.98
C GLU A 163 -4.73 -13.39 16.77
N GLN A 164 -4.18 -14.50 17.27
CA GLN A 164 -4.89 -15.41 18.15
C GLN A 164 -5.31 -14.73 19.46
N ASP A 165 -4.40 -13.99 20.11
CA ASP A 165 -4.71 -13.23 21.33
C ASP A 165 -5.86 -12.23 21.10
N ILE A 166 -5.84 -11.51 19.97
CA ILE A 166 -6.89 -10.56 19.60
C ILE A 166 -8.22 -11.29 19.38
N ALA A 167 -8.20 -12.43 18.69
CA ALA A 167 -9.39 -13.24 18.45
C ALA A 167 -10.00 -13.73 19.78
N GLU A 168 -9.18 -14.26 20.68
CA GLU A 168 -9.62 -14.70 22.02
C GLU A 168 -10.19 -13.54 22.85
N GLN A 169 -9.57 -12.36 22.80
CA GLN A 169 -10.10 -11.17 23.45
C GLN A 169 -11.44 -10.75 22.84
N GLY A 170 -11.57 -10.80 21.52
CA GLY A 170 -12.81 -10.54 20.81
C GLY A 170 -13.94 -11.47 21.24
N GLU A 171 -13.65 -12.76 21.39
CA GLU A 171 -14.62 -13.74 21.91
C GLU A 171 -15.03 -13.46 23.36
N ARG A 172 -14.06 -13.15 24.24
CA ARG A 172 -14.36 -12.78 25.63
C ARG A 172 -15.24 -11.54 25.70
N ILE A 173 -14.93 -10.51 24.91
CA ILE A 173 -15.73 -9.29 24.82
C ILE A 173 -17.13 -9.62 24.30
N LYS A 174 -17.24 -10.47 23.27
CA LYS A 174 -18.53 -10.90 22.72
C LYS A 174 -19.39 -11.60 23.77
N LEU A 175 -18.83 -12.51 24.56
CA LEU A 175 -19.54 -13.18 25.65
C LEU A 175 -20.02 -12.19 26.73
N LEU A 176 -19.19 -11.21 27.09
CA LEU A 176 -19.55 -10.18 28.07
C LEU A 176 -20.62 -9.23 27.54
N THR A 177 -20.55 -8.84 26.27
CA THR A 177 -21.46 -7.86 25.65
C THR A 177 -22.78 -8.45 25.16
N ASP A 178 -22.84 -9.72 24.77
CA ASP A 178 -24.08 -10.41 24.41
C ASP A 178 -25.05 -10.46 25.61
N SER A 179 -24.50 -10.55 26.83
CA SER A 179 -25.30 -10.45 28.06
C SER A 179 -25.91 -9.06 28.32
N GLN A 180 -25.35 -7.99 27.73
CA GLN A 180 -25.77 -6.60 28.00
C GLN A 180 -26.83 -6.04 27.04
N HIS A 181 -27.15 -6.73 25.94
CA HIS A 181 -28.14 -6.27 24.95
C HIS A 181 -29.59 -6.66 25.25
N LYS A 182 -29.87 -7.31 26.38
CA LYS A 182 -31.25 -7.50 26.83
C LYS A 182 -31.79 -6.14 27.26
N ARG A 183 -32.72 -5.55 26.49
CA ARG A 183 -33.60 -4.45 26.95
C ARG A 183 -34.03 -4.80 28.37
N GLY A 184 -33.49 -4.08 29.36
CA GLY A 184 -33.55 -4.49 30.75
C GLY A 184 -34.97 -4.80 31.16
N TRP A 185 -35.17 -5.77 32.04
CA TRP A 185 -36.49 -6.06 32.62
C TRP A 185 -37.16 -4.77 33.13
N TRP A 186 -36.36 -3.84 33.68
CA TRP A 186 -36.79 -2.49 34.05
C TRP A 186 -37.33 -1.65 32.90
N ALA A 187 -36.75 -1.71 31.69
CA ALA A 187 -37.28 -1.00 30.52
C ALA A 187 -38.64 -1.57 30.05
N ARG A 188 -38.85 -2.88 30.20
CA ARG A 188 -40.15 -3.54 29.94
C ARG A 188 -41.16 -3.29 31.07
N PHE A 189 -40.68 -3.13 32.30
CA PHE A 189 -41.50 -2.81 33.46
C PHE A 189 -41.95 -1.34 33.42
N SER A 190 -41.06 -0.40 33.09
CA SER A 190 -41.40 1.02 33.02
C SER A 190 -42.32 1.36 31.84
N SER A 191 -42.28 0.59 30.74
CA SER A 191 -43.20 0.82 29.62
C SER A 191 -44.67 0.59 30.01
N TRP A 192 -44.96 -0.27 30.99
CA TRP A 192 -46.33 -0.46 31.49
C TRP A 192 -46.89 0.78 32.20
N PHE A 193 -46.01 1.57 32.83
CA PHE A 193 -46.42 2.79 33.53
C PHE A 193 -46.51 4.02 32.62
N VAL A 194 -45.78 4.03 31.50
CA VAL A 194 -45.76 5.16 30.56
C VAL A 194 -46.86 5.06 29.49
N THR A 195 -47.25 3.85 29.07
CA THR A 195 -48.26 3.64 28.02
C THR A 195 -49.71 3.67 28.55
N GLY A 196 -49.91 3.75 29.86
CA GLY A 196 -51.25 3.71 30.50
C GLY A 196 -51.95 5.05 30.69
N ARG A 197 -51.59 6.10 29.92
CA ARG A 197 -52.16 7.46 30.06
C ARG A 197 -52.78 7.96 28.77
#